data_AF-A0A1H7FEP8-F1
#
_entry.id   AF-A0A1H7FEP8-F1
#
_cell.length_a   1.000
_cell.length_b   1.000
_cell.length_c   1.000
_cell.angle_alpha   90.00
_cell.angle_beta   90.00
_cell.angle_gamma   90.00
#
_symmetry.space_group_name_H-M   'P 1'
#
loop_
_entity.id
_entity.type
_entity.pdbx_description
1 polymer ?
#
loop_
_entity_poly.entity_id
_entity_poly.type
_entity_poly.pdbx_seq_one_letter_code
_entity_poly.pdbx_strand_id
1 'polypeptide(L)'
;MEPFEIAQRDDETTIYVTHTNTGKTIKFSPTEDIPEQLEEQQKSIVYDDLGGTYIAEMADGTVIDHDLIDIAWAYYNQDAWRNANESDDSPE
;
A
#
# COMPACT_ATOMS: atom_id res chain seq x y z
N MET A 1 13.27 13.82 3.00
CA MET A 1 13.05 12.50 2.38
C MET A 1 11.93 11.86 3.16
N GLU A 2 10.87 11.48 2.46
CA GLU A 2 9.79 10.71 3.06
C GLU A 2 10.38 9.35 3.47
N PRO A 3 10.09 8.85 4.68
CA PRO A 3 10.77 7.68 5.23
C PRO A 3 10.23 6.36 4.67
N PHE A 4 9.71 6.37 3.44
CA PHE A 4 9.03 5.23 2.82
C PHE A 4 9.62 4.94 1.44
N GLU A 5 9.76 3.65 1.15
CA GLU A 5 10.18 3.13 -0.15
C GLU A 5 9.08 2.22 -0.69
N ILE A 6 8.63 2.47 -1.92
CA ILE A 6 7.62 1.66 -2.61
C ILE A 6 8.34 0.66 -3.52
N ALA A 7 8.01 -0.61 -3.38
CA ALA A 7 8.42 -1.68 -4.28
C ALA A 7 7.18 -2.41 -4.80
N GLN A 8 6.98 -2.43 -6.11
CA GLN A 8 5.92 -3.20 -6.75
C GLN A 8 6.50 -4.50 -7.29
N ARG A 9 5.75 -5.61 -7.20
CA ARG A 9 6.06 -6.82 -7.98
C ARG A 9 5.29 -6.78 -9.30
N ASP A 10 6.04 -6.81 -10.40
CA ASP A 10 5.53 -6.77 -11.78
C ASP A 10 4.44 -7.81 -12.11
N ASP A 11 4.42 -8.97 -11.43
CA ASP A 11 3.49 -10.07 -11.75
C ASP A 11 2.23 -10.17 -10.86
N GLU A 12 2.15 -9.45 -9.72
CA GLU A 12 1.11 -9.73 -8.70
C GLU A 12 0.26 -8.52 -8.30
N THR A 13 0.42 -7.35 -8.93
CA THR A 13 -0.26 -6.08 -8.54
C THR A 13 -0.13 -5.72 -7.03
N THR A 14 0.75 -6.45 -6.33
CA THR A 14 0.97 -6.38 -4.90
C THR A 14 2.02 -5.31 -4.66
N ILE A 15 1.71 -4.42 -3.74
CA ILE A 15 2.52 -3.26 -3.42
C ILE A 15 3.17 -3.51 -2.08
N TYR A 16 4.48 -3.28 -1.99
CA TYR A 16 5.24 -3.33 -0.75
C TYR A 16 5.71 -1.93 -0.40
N VAL A 17 5.35 -1.45 0.78
CA VAL A 17 5.79 -0.14 1.27
C VAL A 17 6.65 -0.37 2.51
N THR A 18 7.92 0.03 2.43
CA THR A 18 8.88 -0.15 3.51
C THR A 18 9.18 1.16 4.20
N HIS A 19 8.92 1.24 5.50
CA HIS A 19 9.32 2.36 6.32
C HIS A 19 10.81 2.25 6.68
N THR A 20 11.64 3.06 6.06
CA THR A 20 13.12 2.96 6.10
C THR A 20 13.69 3.24 7.49
N ASN A 21 13.02 4.04 8.31
CA ASN A 21 13.45 4.34 9.69
C ASN A 21 13.28 3.14 10.63
N THR A 22 12.24 2.32 10.44
CA THR A 22 11.95 1.16 11.31
C THR A 22 12.30 -0.17 10.65
N GLY A 23 12.53 -0.20 9.34
CA GLY A 23 12.71 -1.42 8.55
C GLY A 23 11.44 -2.27 8.43
N LYS A 24 10.27 -1.73 8.80
CA LYS A 24 8.99 -2.44 8.70
C LYS A 24 8.44 -2.34 7.28
N THR A 25 7.95 -3.44 6.73
CA THR A 25 7.35 -3.49 5.40
C THR A 25 5.88 -3.89 5.50
N ILE A 26 5.01 -3.11 4.85
CA ILE A 26 3.60 -3.40 4.68
C ILE A 26 3.40 -3.94 3.26
N LYS A 27 2.64 -5.02 3.16
CA LYS A 27 2.19 -5.61 1.91
C LYS A 27 0.73 -5.26 1.68
N PHE A 28 0.43 -4.68 0.53
CA PHE A 28 -0.92 -4.41 0.05
C PHE A 28 -1.21 -5.35 -1.12
N SER A 29 -2.10 -6.32 -0.88
CA SER A 29 -2.51 -7.30 -1.89
C SER A 29 -3.90 -6.91 -2.40
N PRO A 30 -4.09 -6.66 -3.70
CA PRO A 30 -5.41 -6.36 -4.23
C PRO A 30 -6.34 -7.55 -4.02
N THR A 31 -7.59 -7.27 -3.69
CA THR A 31 -8.64 -8.27 -3.53
C THR A 31 -9.94 -7.78 -4.15
N GLU A 32 -10.63 -8.68 -4.84
CA GLU A 32 -12.00 -8.43 -5.35
C GLU A 32 -13.05 -8.84 -4.30
N ASP A 33 -12.68 -9.74 -3.38
CA ASP A 33 -13.53 -10.27 -2.32
C ASP A 33 -13.00 -9.89 -0.94
N ILE A 34 -13.88 -9.36 -0.09
CA ILE A 34 -13.57 -9.11 1.32
C ILE A 34 -13.82 -10.42 2.09
N PRO A 35 -12.79 -11.04 2.71
CA PRO A 35 -12.99 -12.27 3.47
C PRO A 35 -13.92 -12.01 4.67
N GLU A 36 -14.92 -12.89 4.86
CA GLU A 36 -15.85 -12.80 6.01
C GLU A 36 -15.13 -12.91 7.37
N GLN A 37 -13.99 -13.60 7.42
CA GLN A 37 -13.14 -13.72 8.60
C GLN A 37 -11.78 -13.12 8.29
N LEU A 38 -11.68 -11.81 8.47
CA LEU A 38 -10.39 -11.13 8.48
C LEU A 38 -9.68 -11.44 9.79
N GLU A 39 -8.40 -11.83 9.72
CA GLU A 39 -7.57 -11.90 10.92
C GLU A 39 -7.31 -10.47 11.40
N GLU A 40 -8.24 -9.88 12.17
CA GLU A 40 -8.24 -8.46 12.56
C GLU A 40 -6.96 -8.00 13.27
N GLN A 41 -6.15 -8.93 13.77
CA GLN A 41 -4.85 -8.63 14.39
C GLN A 41 -3.68 -8.62 13.40
N GLN A 42 -3.86 -9.14 12.18
CA GLN A 42 -2.78 -9.34 11.19
C GLN A 42 -3.12 -8.77 9.81
N LYS A 43 -4.39 -8.43 9.57
CA LYS A 43 -4.86 -7.94 8.28
C LYS A 43 -5.81 -6.77 8.47
N SER A 44 -5.68 -5.76 7.61
CA SER A 44 -6.59 -4.63 7.51
C SER A 44 -7.05 -4.48 6.06
N ILE A 45 -8.19 -3.84 5.85
CA ILE A 45 -8.70 -3.55 4.51
C ILE A 45 -8.50 -2.06 4.26
N VAL A 46 -7.83 -1.75 3.15
CA VAL A 46 -7.65 -0.38 2.68
C VAL A 46 -8.24 -0.23 1.29
N TYR A 47 -8.65 0.99 0.97
CA TYR A 47 -9.31 1.32 -0.29
C TYR A 47 -8.50 2.37 -1.01
N ASP A 48 -8.33 2.17 -2.32
CA ASP A 48 -7.79 3.19 -3.21
C ASP A 48 -8.89 4.18 -3.64
N ASP A 49 -8.49 5.39 -3.99
CA ASP A 49 -9.40 6.45 -4.47
C ASP A 49 -10.09 6.07 -5.79
N LEU A 50 -9.55 5.14 -6.58
CA LEU A 50 -10.15 4.61 -7.80
C LEU A 50 -11.13 3.44 -7.55
N GLY A 51 -11.37 3.09 -6.28
CA GLY A 51 -12.28 2.00 -5.89
C GLY A 51 -11.62 0.62 -5.81
N GLY A 52 -10.29 0.54 -5.88
CA GLY A 52 -9.55 -0.69 -5.63
C GLY A 52 -9.62 -1.09 -4.15
N THR A 53 -9.79 -2.38 -3.87
CA THR A 53 -9.77 -2.91 -2.50
C THR A 53 -8.48 -3.71 -2.29
N TYR A 54 -7.80 -3.46 -1.18
CA TYR A 54 -6.53 -4.11 -0.85
C TYR A 54 -6.56 -4.65 0.57
N ILE A 55 -5.93 -5.82 0.76
CA ILE A 55 -5.61 -6.37 2.07
C ILE A 55 -4.22 -5.87 2.44
N ALA A 56 -4.15 -5.09 3.51
CA ALA A 56 -2.92 -4.64 4.13
C ALA A 56 -2.49 -5.64 5.22
N GLU A 57 -1.26 -6.14 5.14
CA GLU A 57 -0.66 -7.01 6.15
C GLU A 57 0.82 -6.66 6.34
N MET A 58 1.38 -6.95 7.51
CA MET A 58 2.82 -6.82 7.72
C MET A 58 3.55 -7.93 6.96
N ALA A 59 4.57 -7.59 6.17
CA ALA A 59 5.26 -8.58 5.33
C ALA A 59 6.01 -9.66 6.14
N ASP A 60 6.31 -9.39 7.41
CA ASP A 60 6.90 -10.32 8.36
C ASP A 60 5.86 -11.16 9.14
N GLY A 61 4.56 -10.99 8.86
CA GLY A 61 3.46 -11.68 9.53
C GLY A 61 3.24 -11.22 10.97
N THR A 62 3.77 -10.07 11.37
CA THR A 62 3.53 -9.52 12.70
C THR A 62 2.16 -8.86 12.82
N VAL A 63 1.79 -8.50 14.06
CA VAL A 63 0.56 -7.77 14.34
C VAL A 63 0.56 -6.46 13.56
N ILE A 64 -0.59 -6.15 12.94
CA ILE A 64 -0.72 -4.93 12.15
C ILE A 64 -0.55 -3.68 13.01
N ASP A 65 0.12 -2.71 12.42
CA ASP A 65 0.33 -1.39 12.97
C ASP A 65 -0.55 -0.44 12.15
N HIS A 66 -1.77 -0.19 12.61
CA HIS A 66 -2.78 0.56 11.85
C HIS A 66 -2.29 1.96 11.46
N ASP A 67 -1.64 2.67 12.39
CA ASP A 67 -1.06 3.98 12.10
C ASP A 67 -0.01 3.89 10.98
N LEU A 68 0.84 2.87 11.00
CA LEU A 68 1.84 2.67 9.95
C LEU A 68 1.22 2.31 8.61
N ILE A 69 0.15 1.51 8.59
CA ILE A 69 -0.60 1.14 7.39
C ILE A 69 -1.23 2.38 6.76
N ASP A 70 -1.91 3.22 7.55
CA ASP A 70 -2.56 4.44 7.05
C ASP A 70 -1.54 5.41 6.44
N ILE A 71 -0.40 5.59 7.10
CA ILE A 71 0.66 6.47 6.58
C ILE A 71 1.29 5.88 5.32
N ALA A 72 1.57 4.58 5.29
CA ALA A 72 2.15 3.90 4.13
C ALA A 72 1.20 3.90 2.93
N TRP A 73 -0.09 3.73 3.16
CA TRP A 73 -1.12 3.79 2.12
C TRP A 73 -1.27 5.20 1.55
N ALA A 74 -1.33 6.21 2.43
CA ALA A 74 -1.35 7.60 2.00
C ALA A 74 -0.11 7.98 1.16
N TYR A 75 1.08 7.49 1.56
CA TYR A 75 2.32 7.69 0.81
C TYR A 75 2.25 7.05 -0.59
N TYR A 76 1.79 5.81 -0.68
CA TYR A 76 1.61 5.13 -1.97
C TYR A 76 0.65 5.89 -2.88
N ASN A 77 -0.52 6.29 -2.37
CA ASN A 77 -1.49 7.04 -3.17
C ASN A 77 -0.88 8.37 -3.63
N GLN A 78 -0.20 9.12 -2.75
CA GLN A 78 0.45 10.37 -3.12
C GLN A 78 1.51 10.20 -4.21
N ASP A 79 2.34 9.15 -4.13
CA ASP A 79 3.32 8.83 -5.17
C ASP A 79 2.66 8.46 -6.50
N ALA A 80 1.63 7.63 -6.47
CA ALA A 80 0.84 7.26 -7.65
C ALA A 80 0.20 8.48 -8.33
N TRP A 81 -0.38 9.40 -7.55
CA TRP A 81 -0.93 10.66 -8.05
C TRP A 81 0.12 11.56 -8.69
N ARG A 82 1.33 11.65 -8.10
CA ARG A 82 2.44 12.41 -8.68
C ARG A 82 2.89 11.83 -10.01
N ASN A 83 3.10 10.52 -10.08
CA ASN A 83 3.49 9.85 -11.31
C ASN A 83 2.42 9.96 -12.42
N ALA A 84 1.14 9.90 -12.05
CA ALA A 84 0.03 10.09 -12.98
C ALA A 84 -0.01 11.51 -13.56
N ASN A 85 0.20 12.55 -12.73
CA ASN A 85 0.19 13.95 -13.17
C ASN A 85 1.48 14.36 -13.89
N GLU A 86 2.64 13.78 -13.57
CA GLU A 86 3.88 14.02 -14.34
C GLU A 86 3.82 13.40 -15.74
N SER A 87 2.92 12.45 -15.98
CA SER A 87 2.69 11.84 -17.29
C SER A 87 1.77 12.67 -18.21
N ASP A 88 1.13 13.74 -17.70
CA ASP A 88 0.21 14.61 -18.46
C ASP A 88 0.90 15.86 -19.05
N ASP A 89 2.20 16.07 -18.80
CA ASP A 89 3.01 17.11 -19.46
C ASP A 89 3.68 16.55 -20.73
N SER A 90 2.86 16.07 -21.68
CA SER A 90 3.30 15.94 -23.07
C SER A 90 2.91 17.21 -23.81
N PRO A 91 3.87 18.03 -24.28
CA PRO A 91 3.57 19.26 -25.00
C PRO A 91 2.88 18.93 -26.34
N GLU A 92 1.79 19.65 -26.62
CA GLU A 92 1.09 19.70 -27.92
C GLU A 92 2.03 19.97 -29.11
#